data_AF-A0A2V7RXC8-F1
#
_entry.id   AF-A0A2V7RXC8-F1
#
_cell.length_a   1.000
_cell.length_b   1.000
_cell.length_c   1.000
_cell.angle_alpha   90.00
_cell.angle_beta   90.00
_cell.angle_gamma   90.00
#
_symmetry.space_group_name_H-M   'P 1'
#
loop_
_entity.id
_entity.type
_entity.pdbx_description
1 polymer ?
#
loop_
_entity_poly.entity_id
_entity_poly.type
_entity_poly.pdbx_seq_one_letter_code
_entity_poly.pdbx_strand_id
1 'polypeptide(L)' 'LQLDVPGLATRASVLDALEACYPMLRGTIRDHVTQQRRPFLRFFACERDLTHEPPDAPLPDAVTSGAEPLVVLGAIAGG' A
#
# COMPACT_ATOMS: atom_id res chain seq x y z
N LEU A 1 -4.48 -11.61 -2.10
CA LEU A 1 -4.72 -11.51 -0.64
C LEU A 1 -5.91 -10.58 -0.45
N GLN A 2 -6.80 -10.90 0.49
CA GLN A 2 -7.86 -9.99 0.92
C GLN A 2 -7.51 -9.49 2.32
N LEU A 3 -7.63 -8.18 2.55
CA LEU A 3 -7.35 -7.53 3.83
C LEU A 3 -8.62 -6.84 4.31
N ASP A 4 -8.92 -6.98 5.60
CA ASP A 4 -9.95 -6.21 6.25
C ASP A 4 -9.32 -4.93 6.79
N VAL A 5 -9.80 -3.78 6.30
CA VAL A 5 -9.25 -2.46 6.63
C VAL A 5 -10.31 -1.68 7.39
N PRO A 6 -10.15 -1.48 8.70
CA PRO A 6 -11.17 -0.79 9.49
C PRO A 6 -11.23 0.69 9.12
N GLY A 7 -12.43 1.20 8.84
CA GLY A 7 -12.67 2.61 8.56
C GLY A 7 -12.35 3.01 7.12
N LEU A 8 -11.73 4.17 6.95
CA LEU A 8 -11.41 4.69 5.62
C LEU A 8 -10.23 3.91 5.02
N ALA A 9 -10.49 3.27 3.88
CA ALA A 9 -9.46 2.61 3.09
C ALA A 9 -8.57 3.68 2.41
N THR A 10 -7.39 3.87 2.98
CA THR A 10 -6.32 4.73 2.48
C THR A 10 -5.10 3.86 2.23
N ARG A 11 -4.10 4.40 1.50
CA ARG A 11 -2.85 3.66 1.32
C ARG A 11 -2.19 3.36 2.67
N ALA A 12 -2.22 4.29 3.63
CA ALA A 12 -1.70 4.07 4.98
C ALA A 12 -2.43 2.93 5.70
N SER A 13 -3.78 2.97 5.75
CA SER A 13 -4.54 1.97 6.51
C SER A 13 -4.45 0.57 5.91
N VAL A 14 -4.37 0.45 4.58
CA VAL A 14 -4.10 -0.83 3.92
C VAL A 14 -2.72 -1.37 4.29
N LEU A 15 -1.69 -0.52 4.29
CA LEU A 15 -0.33 -0.93 4.68
C LEU A 15 -0.24 -1.29 6.17
N ASP A 16 -0.95 -0.58 7.03
CA ASP A 16 -1.05 -0.90 8.46
C ASP A 16 -1.69 -2.27 8.68
N ALA A 17 -2.82 -2.54 8.02
CA ALA A 17 -3.49 -3.84 8.06
C ALA A 17 -2.60 -4.96 7.50
N LEU A 18 -1.92 -4.70 6.38
CA LEU A 18 -0.99 -5.65 5.77
C LEU A 18 0.18 -5.98 6.71
N GLU A 19 0.80 -4.98 7.32
CA GLU A 19 1.91 -5.17 8.25
C GLU A 19 1.49 -5.71 9.62
N ALA A 20 0.21 -5.62 9.98
CA ALA A 20 -0.37 -6.30 11.14
C ALA A 20 -0.55 -7.80 10.86
N CYS A 21 -1.08 -8.16 9.69
CA CYS A 21 -1.25 -9.55 9.27
C CYS A 21 0.08 -10.23 8.90
N TYR A 22 1.05 -9.46 8.37
CA TYR A 22 2.35 -9.94 7.92
C TYR A 22 3.48 -9.09 8.52
N PRO A 23 3.82 -9.30 9.81
CA PRO A 23 4.87 -8.52 10.48
C PRO A 23 6.23 -8.57 9.78
N MET A 24 6.51 -9.64 9.03
CA MET A 24 7.72 -9.81 8.23
C MET A 24 7.88 -8.76 7.10
N LEU A 25 6.80 -8.08 6.69
CA LEU A 25 6.84 -7.01 5.67
C LEU A 25 7.22 -5.64 6.24
N ARG A 26 7.17 -5.46 7.56
CA ARG A 26 7.62 -4.23 8.23
C ARG A 26 9.10 -4.00 7.91
N GLY A 27 9.48 -2.77 7.58
CA GLY A 27 10.84 -2.45 7.13
C GLY A 27 11.09 -2.74 5.64
N THR A 28 10.31 -3.61 5.01
CA THR A 28 10.41 -3.91 3.58
C THR A 28 9.63 -2.90 2.76
N ILE A 29 8.40 -2.58 3.19
CA ILE A 29 7.50 -1.64 2.50
C ILE A 29 7.71 -0.21 2.99
N ARG A 30 7.66 -0.02 4.31
CA ARG A 30 7.91 1.24 4.99
C ARG A 30 9.14 1.13 5.87
N ASP A 31 9.91 2.21 5.94
CA ASP A 31 10.99 2.31 6.91
C ASP A 31 10.45 2.15 8.34
N HIS A 32 11.13 1.36 9.17
CA HIS A 32 10.61 0.97 10.47
C HIS A 32 10.46 2.15 11.43
N VAL A 33 11.35 3.15 11.31
CA VAL A 33 11.43 4.29 12.22
C VAL A 33 10.55 5.44 11.73
N THR A 34 10.70 5.80 10.46
CA THR A 34 10.04 6.98 9.87
C THR A 34 8.68 6.67 9.27
N GLN A 35 8.33 5.39 9.11
CA GLN A 35 7.12 4.92 8.41
C GLN A 35 7.00 5.43 6.96
N GLN A 36 8.10 5.96 6.40
CA GLN A 36 8.12 6.44 5.03
C GLN A 36 8.22 5.28 4.05
N ARG A 37 7.48 5.38 2.95
CA ARG A 37 7.58 4.46 1.80
C ARG A 37 9.02 4.42 1.30
N ARG A 38 9.56 3.21 1.05
CA ARG A 38 10.86 3.08 0.38
C ARG A 38 10.80 3.57 -1.07
N PRO A 39 11.81 4.30 -1.57
CA PRO A 39 11.75 5.00 -2.87
C PRO A 39 11.50 4.08 -4.08
N PHE A 40 11.85 2.79 -3.98
CA PHE A 40 11.70 1.81 -5.06
C PHE A 40 10.33 1.13 -5.14
N LEU A 41 9.39 1.48 -4.26
CA LEU A 41 8.04 0.90 -4.24
C LEU A 41 7.05 1.78 -4.98
N ARG A 42 6.24 1.22 -5.86
CA ARG A 42 5.15 1.94 -6.54
C ARG A 42 3.80 1.36 -6.13
N PHE A 43 2.79 2.22 -6.13
CA PHE A 43 1.42 1.85 -5.79
C PHE A 43 0.52 2.13 -6.98
N PHE A 44 -0.25 1.13 -7.39
CA PHE A 44 -1.20 1.26 -8.49
C PHE A 44 -2.57 0.77 -8.07
N ALA A 45 -3.60 1.42 -8.59
CA ALA A 45 -4.98 0.94 -8.52
C ALA A 45 -5.78 1.57 -9.65
N CYS A 46 -6.78 0.84 -10.17
CA CYS A 46 -7.64 1.33 -11.26
C CYS A 46 -6.83 1.86 -12.44
N GLU A 47 -5.77 1.13 -12.82
CA GLU A 47 -4.81 1.50 -13.87
C GLU A 47 -4.10 2.85 -13.68
N ARG A 48 -4.16 3.43 -12.47
CA ARG A 48 -3.56 4.72 -12.12
C ARG A 48 -2.40 4.54 -11.14
N ASP A 49 -1.37 5.37 -11.30
CA ASP A 49 -0.26 5.46 -10.37
C ASP A 49 -0.64 6.33 -9.17
N LEU A 50 -0.78 5.70 -8.00
CA LEU A 50 -1.09 6.35 -6.71
C LEU A 50 0.17 6.59 -5.87
N THR A 51 1.36 6.40 -6.43
CA THR A 51 2.63 6.43 -5.70
C THR A 51 2.90 7.79 -5.06
N HIS A 52 2.54 8.87 -5.75
CA HIS A 52 2.81 10.25 -5.31
C HIS A 52 1.64 10.89 -4.58
N GLU A 53 0.50 10.21 -4.48
CA GLU A 53 -0.64 10.72 -3.70
C GLU A 53 -0.32 10.70 -2.20
N PRO A 54 -0.99 11.55 -1.40
CA PRO A 54 -0.90 11.49 0.05
C PRO A 54 -1.25 10.10 0.58
N PRO A 55 -0.56 9.58 1.61
CA PRO A 55 -0.82 8.23 2.13
C PRO A 55 -2.21 8.08 2.76
N ASP A 56 -2.77 9.18 3.23
CA ASP A 56 -4.07 9.37 3.85
C ASP A 56 -5.16 9.79 2.85
N ALA A 57 -4.83 9.90 1.56
CA ALA A 57 -5.84 10.05 0.52
C ALA A 57 -6.72 8.78 0.43
N PRO A 58 -8.04 8.93 0.26
CA PRO A 58 -8.94 7.79 0.10
C PRO A 58 -8.61 7.04 -1.18
N LEU A 59 -8.59 5.70 -1.09
CA LEU A 59 -8.43 4.86 -2.25
C LEU A 59 -9.68 4.90 -3.13
N PRO A 60 -9.55 4.62 -4.44
CA PRO A 60 -10.70 4.54 -5.35
C PRO A 60 -11.74 3.51 -4.88
N ASP A 61 -13.02 3.78 -5.13
CA ASP A 61 -14.13 2.91 -4.71
C ASP A 61 -14.02 1.47 -5.24
N ALA A 62 -13.41 1.27 -6.41
CA ALA A 62 -13.17 -0.06 -6.95
C ALA A 62 -12.20 -0.88 -6.07
N VAL A 63 -11.26 -0.22 -5.39
CA VAL A 63 -10.36 -0.88 -4.43
C VAL A 63 -11.08 -1.16 -3.11
N THR A 64 -11.82 -0.17 -2.60
CA THR A 64 -12.50 -0.29 -1.31
C THR A 64 -13.62 -1.34 -1.33
N SER A 65 -14.27 -1.52 -2.48
CA SER A 65 -15.27 -2.58 -2.73
C SER A 65 -14.65 -3.95 -3.03
N GLY A 66 -13.34 -4.03 -3.27
CA GLY A 66 -12.65 -5.25 -3.68
C GLY A 66 -12.85 -5.63 -5.16
N ALA A 67 -13.46 -4.76 -5.98
CA ALA A 67 -13.61 -4.96 -7.42
C ALA A 67 -12.26 -4.93 -8.16
N GLU A 68 -11.32 -4.13 -7.68
CA GLU A 68 -9.95 -4.05 -8.19
C GLU A 68 -8.92 -4.12 -7.04
N PRO A 69 -7.73 -4.72 -7.25
CA PRO A 69 -6.71 -4.78 -6.22
C PRO A 69 -5.88 -3.49 -6.12
N LEU A 70 -5.41 -3.17 -4.90
CA LEU A 70 -4.25 -2.29 -4.72
C LEU A 70 -2.98 -3.09 -5.00
N VAL A 71 -2.17 -2.63 -5.96
CA VAL A 71 -0.93 -3.29 -6.35
C VAL A 71 0.26 -2.57 -5.74
N VAL A 72 1.07 -3.30 -4.97
CA VAL A 72 2.36 -2.85 -4.43
C VAL A 72 3.48 -3.45 -5.27
N LEU A 73 4.13 -2.63 -6.08
CA LEU A 73 5.21 -3.06 -6.97
C LEU A 73 6.56 -2.68 -6.37
N GLY A 74 7.39 -3.67 -6.05
CA GLY A 74 8.80 -3.44 -5.72
C GLY A 74 9.66 -3.47 -6.97
N ALA A 75 10.35 -2.37 -7.27
CA ALA A 75 11.46 -2.44 -8.22
C ALA A 75 12.62 -3.15 -7.53
N ILE A 76 12.92 -4.37 -7.98
CA ILE A 76 14.25 -4.96 -7.75
C ILE A 76 15.16 -4.23 -8.72
N ALA A 77 16.09 -3.42 -8.22
CA ALA A 77 17.20 -2.99 -9.04
C ALA A 77 17.90 -4.26 -9.54
N GLY A 78 17.74 -4.57 -10.83
CA GLY A 78 18.51 -5.63 -11.48
C GLY A 78 19.96 -5.19 -11.49
N GLY A 79 20.74 -5.77 -10.59
CA GLY A 79 22.20 -5.74 -10.61
C GLY A 79 22.73 -6.89 -11.45
#